data_AF-A0A2X3YMN8-F1
#
_entry.id   AF-A0A2X3YMN8-F1
#
_cell.length_a   1.000
_cell.length_b   1.000
_cell.length_c   1.000
_cell.angle_alpha   90.00
_cell.angle_beta   90.00
_cell.angle_gamma   90.00
#
_symmetry.space_group_name_H-M   'P 1'
#
loop_
_entity.id
_entity.type
_entity.pdbx_description
1 polymer ?
#
loop_
_entity_poly.entity_id
_entity_poly.type
_entity_poly.pdbx_seq_one_letter_code
_entity_poly.pdbx_strand_id
1 'polypeptide(L)'
;MEKLLIQVSNQFKKCLGGNLELKFKYSNIAVFRIVNFENKQYILDPTSIRGKSYFFGLLPKEVTVDMIELSSSNESFEIKSKTPLGISTVAILVQPLVGISYRLMKEAFIGLGIIQQLSLKLGVFAFSMILSYLMAICYEKVAIRKYKSRIPKNSRRYRFVFEPKGKRMIVWYFIFVINIICLAFFMGTDNGSEGALLVINGIISWFYFVMMRMPQVPSYYKTLSLNKIEEL
;
A
#
# COMPACT_ATOMS: atom_id res chain seq x y z
N MET A 1 -23.57 6.10 34.47
CA MET A 1 -22.58 5.62 33.47
C MET A 1 -22.03 6.76 32.60
N GLU A 2 -22.86 7.68 32.11
CA GLU A 2 -22.42 8.81 31.27
C GLU A 2 -21.41 9.75 31.93
N LYS A 3 -21.59 10.08 33.21
CA LYS A 3 -20.61 10.84 34.00
C LYS A 3 -19.26 10.10 34.17
N LEU A 4 -19.26 8.77 34.18
CA LEU A 4 -18.05 7.95 34.32
C LEU A 4 -17.27 7.90 33.00
N LEU A 5 -17.98 7.81 31.85
CA LEU A 5 -17.38 7.88 30.52
C LEU A 5 -16.77 9.26 30.23
N ILE A 6 -17.43 10.34 30.66
CA ILE A 6 -16.92 11.71 30.54
C ILE A 6 -15.68 11.90 31.43
N GLN A 7 -15.68 11.33 32.64
CA GLN A 7 -14.56 11.43 33.57
C GLN A 7 -13.34 10.61 33.11
N VAL A 8 -13.56 9.44 32.50
CA VAL A 8 -12.50 8.63 31.86
C VAL A 8 -11.98 9.33 30.60
N SER A 9 -12.85 9.89 29.76
CA SER A 9 -12.46 10.68 28.57
C SER A 9 -11.65 11.92 28.93
N ASN A 10 -12.03 12.63 30.01
CA ASN A 10 -11.31 13.80 30.50
C ASN A 10 -10.00 13.43 31.21
N GLN A 11 -9.92 12.29 31.90
CA GLN A 11 -8.66 11.73 32.41
C GLN A 11 -7.70 11.36 31.27
N PHE A 12 -8.21 10.72 30.21
CA PHE A 12 -7.44 10.49 28.98
C PHE A 12 -6.96 11.82 28.40
N LYS A 13 -7.83 12.80 28.16
CA LYS A 13 -7.45 14.14 27.66
C LYS A 13 -6.43 14.88 28.51
N LYS A 14 -6.43 14.69 29.83
CA LYS A 14 -5.50 15.36 30.75
C LYS A 14 -4.11 14.69 30.77
N CYS A 15 -4.03 13.40 30.47
CA CYS A 15 -2.77 12.70 30.19
C CYS A 15 -2.18 13.04 28.81
N LEU A 16 -3.00 13.54 27.86
CA LEU A 16 -2.61 13.95 26.49
C LEU A 16 -1.90 15.32 26.42
N GLY A 17 -1.44 15.89 27.55
CA GLY A 17 -0.65 17.14 27.58
C GLY A 17 0.76 17.02 27.00
N GLY A 18 1.20 15.80 26.66
CA GLY A 18 2.40 15.54 25.87
C GLY A 18 2.03 15.28 24.41
N ASN A 19 2.80 15.84 23.48
CA ASN A 19 2.59 15.69 22.03
C ASN A 19 2.50 14.20 21.65
N LEU A 20 1.29 13.73 21.34
CA LEU A 20 0.96 12.31 21.17
C LEU A 20 1.43 11.81 19.80
N GLU A 21 2.74 11.65 19.64
CA GLU A 21 3.34 11.37 18.34
C GLU A 21 3.45 9.87 18.08
N LEU A 22 2.56 9.35 17.22
CA LEU A 22 2.69 8.00 16.66
C LEU A 22 3.94 7.95 15.76
N LYS A 23 4.91 7.12 16.14
CA LYS A 23 6.13 6.93 15.33
C LYS A 23 6.01 5.67 14.49
N PHE A 24 6.06 5.84 13.17
CA PHE A 24 5.94 4.75 12.21
C PHE A 24 7.33 4.27 11.76
N LYS A 25 7.55 2.96 11.79
CA LYS A 25 8.74 2.27 11.28
C LYS A 25 8.33 1.27 10.19
N TYR A 26 9.17 1.11 9.17
CA TYR A 26 8.96 0.08 8.15
C TYR A 26 9.13 -1.31 8.75
N SER A 27 8.23 -2.23 8.41
CA SER A 27 8.40 -3.64 8.73
C SER A 27 9.04 -4.40 7.56
N ASN A 28 9.50 -5.62 7.81
CA ASN A 28 10.00 -6.53 6.78
C ASN A 28 8.90 -7.15 5.88
N ILE A 29 7.65 -6.70 6.06
CA ILE A 29 6.55 -6.90 5.12
C ILE A 29 6.21 -5.51 4.59
N ALA A 30 6.45 -5.24 3.30
CA ALA A 30 6.44 -3.88 2.77
C ALA A 30 5.11 -3.14 2.94
N VAL A 31 4.00 -3.87 3.11
CA VAL A 31 2.66 -3.35 3.39
C VAL A 31 2.24 -3.52 4.85
N PHE A 32 3.13 -3.73 5.80
CA PHE A 32 2.81 -3.60 7.23
C PHE A 32 3.76 -2.58 7.87
N ARG A 33 3.29 -1.89 8.91
CA ARG A 33 4.05 -0.85 9.62
C ARG A 33 4.10 -1.14 11.10
N ILE A 34 5.27 -0.96 11.69
CA ILE A 34 5.43 -0.96 13.14
C ILE A 34 5.10 0.45 13.63
N VAL A 35 4.28 0.55 14.67
CA VAL A 35 3.87 1.82 15.28
C VAL A 35 4.32 1.79 16.73
N ASN A 36 5.14 2.77 17.11
CA ASN A 36 5.56 2.95 18.49
C ASN A 36 4.65 4.00 19.14
N PHE A 37 4.07 3.65 20.29
CA PHE A 37 3.16 4.48 21.05
C PHE A 37 3.31 4.17 22.54
N GLU A 38 3.53 5.19 23.38
CA GLU A 38 3.65 5.03 24.84
C GLU A 38 4.59 3.90 25.29
N ASN A 39 5.79 3.84 24.69
CA ASN A 39 6.81 2.78 24.91
C ASN A 39 6.38 1.35 24.54
N LYS A 40 5.23 1.18 23.89
CA LYS A 40 4.76 -0.08 23.32
C LYS A 40 4.91 -0.07 21.81
N GLN A 41 5.08 -1.27 21.26
CA GLN A 41 5.17 -1.49 19.83
C GLN A 41 3.92 -2.20 19.34
N TYR A 42 3.41 -1.76 18.19
CA TYR A 42 2.24 -2.32 17.56
C TYR A 42 2.55 -2.63 16.09
N ILE A 43 1.94 -3.68 15.55
CA ILE A 43 1.92 -3.92 14.11
C ILE A 43 0.54 -3.48 13.57
N LEU A 44 0.57 -2.59 12.61
CA LEU A 44 -0.61 -2.04 11.96
C LEU A 44 -1.06 -2.96 10.84
N ASP A 45 -2.30 -3.45 10.92
CA ASP A 45 -2.92 -4.25 9.87
C ASP A 45 -3.64 -3.35 8.86
N PRO A 46 -3.08 -3.09 7.67
CA PRO A 46 -3.73 -2.20 6.70
C PRO A 46 -5.01 -2.77 6.10
N THR A 47 -5.20 -4.10 6.18
CA THR A 47 -6.35 -4.76 5.60
C THR A 47 -7.61 -4.44 6.40
N SER A 48 -7.43 -4.24 7.72
CA SER A 48 -8.47 -3.86 8.69
C SER A 48 -8.93 -2.40 8.59
N ILE A 49 -8.24 -1.56 7.82
CA ILE A 49 -8.54 -0.12 7.75
C ILE A 49 -9.99 0.10 7.28
N ARG A 50 -10.79 0.80 8.07
CA ARG A 50 -12.09 1.34 7.66
C ARG A 50 -11.94 2.83 7.35
N GLY A 51 -12.75 3.35 6.44
CA GLY A 51 -12.57 4.71 5.92
C GLY A 51 -11.39 4.84 4.96
N LYS A 52 -11.04 3.79 4.20
CA LYS A 52 -9.95 3.80 3.20
C LYS A 52 -10.08 4.93 2.18
N SER A 53 -11.30 5.40 1.93
CA SER A 53 -11.59 6.57 1.09
C SER A 53 -10.85 7.82 1.52
N TYR A 54 -10.48 7.97 2.80
CA TYR A 54 -9.61 9.04 3.29
C TYR A 54 -8.29 9.10 2.53
N PHE A 55 -7.69 7.93 2.31
CA PHE A 55 -6.43 7.82 1.60
C PHE A 55 -6.59 8.33 0.18
N PHE A 56 -7.77 8.19 -0.44
CA PHE A 56 -8.11 8.61 -1.80
C PHE A 56 -8.67 10.03 -1.94
N GLY A 57 -8.52 10.88 -0.92
CA GLY A 57 -8.90 12.29 -1.00
C GLY A 57 -10.34 12.60 -0.59
N LEU A 58 -11.12 11.59 -0.15
CA LEU A 58 -12.40 11.81 0.52
C LEU A 58 -12.19 12.10 2.01
N LEU A 59 -13.22 12.60 2.69
CA LEU A 59 -13.18 12.92 4.12
C LEU A 59 -14.27 12.13 4.85
N PRO A 60 -14.03 10.84 5.16
CA PRO A 60 -14.94 10.09 6.00
C PRO A 60 -14.97 10.69 7.41
N LYS A 61 -16.03 10.43 8.18
CA LYS A 61 -16.14 10.90 9.57
C LYS A 61 -15.02 10.35 10.45
N GLU A 62 -14.69 9.07 10.25
CA GLU A 62 -13.69 8.36 11.04
C GLU A 62 -12.87 7.42 10.15
N VAL A 63 -11.61 7.21 10.52
CA VAL A 63 -10.72 6.19 9.95
C VAL A 63 -10.31 5.28 11.09
N THR A 64 -10.62 3.99 11.00
CA THR A 64 -10.23 3.02 12.04
C THR A 64 -9.20 2.07 11.49
N VAL A 65 -8.30 1.58 12.34
CA VAL A 65 -7.35 0.52 11.99
C VAL A 65 -7.13 -0.37 13.19
N ASP A 66 -7.08 -1.67 12.94
CA ASP A 66 -6.74 -2.66 13.94
C ASP A 66 -5.21 -2.78 14.01
N MET A 67 -4.71 -2.83 15.22
CA MET A 67 -3.30 -2.94 15.58
C MET A 67 -3.12 -4.08 16.57
N ILE A 68 -2.00 -4.78 16.47
CA ILE A 68 -1.67 -5.87 17.40
C ILE A 68 -0.45 -5.46 18.22
N GLU A 69 -0.55 -5.56 19.54
CA GLU A 69 0.57 -5.29 20.44
C GLU A 69 1.66 -6.36 20.24
N LEU A 70 2.88 -5.89 19.97
CA LEU A 70 4.07 -6.71 19.89
C LEU A 70 4.76 -6.68 21.26
N SER A 71 5.24 -7.85 21.72
CA SER A 71 6.14 -7.87 22.88
C SER A 71 7.44 -7.17 22.53
N SER A 72 8.08 -6.52 23.52
CA SER A 72 9.37 -5.84 23.34
C SER A 72 10.49 -6.72 22.80
N SER A 73 10.37 -8.05 22.95
CA SER A 73 11.29 -9.05 22.43
C SER A 73 10.97 -9.57 21.00
N ASN A 74 9.86 -9.13 20.39
CA ASN A 74 9.41 -9.67 19.12
C ASN A 74 10.01 -8.93 17.91
N GLU A 75 11.12 -9.47 17.39
CA GLU A 75 11.78 -8.93 16.20
C GLU A 75 11.25 -9.49 14.87
N SER A 76 10.18 -10.28 14.88
CA SER A 76 9.69 -11.00 13.68
C SER A 76 9.28 -10.09 12.53
N PHE A 77 8.92 -8.83 12.83
CA PHE A 77 8.55 -7.79 11.86
C PHE A 77 9.67 -6.81 11.56
N GLU A 78 10.82 -6.90 12.24
CA GLU A 78 11.92 -5.99 12.01
C GLU A 78 12.70 -6.31 10.73
N ILE A 79 13.22 -5.25 10.10
CA ILE A 79 14.11 -5.36 8.94
C ILE A 79 15.47 -5.76 9.46
N LYS A 80 15.84 -7.03 9.26
CA LYS A 80 17.19 -7.52 9.56
C LYS A 80 18.18 -6.91 8.57
N SER A 81 19.32 -6.43 9.06
CA SER A 81 20.44 -6.00 8.22
C SER A 81 20.92 -7.18 7.40
N LYS A 82 20.57 -7.22 6.12
CA LYS A 82 21.20 -8.07 5.12
C LYS A 82 22.14 -7.21 4.31
N THR A 83 23.27 -7.75 3.89
CA THR A 83 24.17 -7.06 2.95
C THR A 83 23.36 -6.71 1.69
N PRO A 84 23.14 -5.42 1.40
CA PRO A 84 22.38 -5.04 0.22
C PRO A 84 23.17 -5.49 -1.01
N LEU A 85 22.52 -6.21 -1.92
CA LEU A 85 23.07 -6.42 -3.25
C LEU A 85 23.20 -5.04 -3.92
N GLY A 86 24.36 -4.77 -4.53
CA GLY A 86 24.57 -3.53 -5.27
C GLY A 86 23.51 -3.37 -6.36
N ILE A 87 23.05 -2.14 -6.59
CA ILE A 87 22.06 -1.82 -7.63
C ILE A 87 22.53 -2.34 -9.00
N SER A 88 23.84 -2.24 -9.28
CA SER A 88 24.47 -2.78 -10.48
C SER A 88 24.36 -4.30 -10.59
N THR A 89 24.56 -5.03 -9.49
CA THR A 89 24.42 -6.49 -9.44
C THR A 89 22.99 -6.93 -9.73
N VAL A 90 21.99 -6.22 -9.17
CA VAL A 90 20.57 -6.49 -9.44
C VAL A 90 20.23 -6.19 -10.90
N ALA A 91 20.74 -5.08 -11.45
CA ALA A 91 20.50 -4.70 -12.84
C ALA A 91 21.03 -5.77 -13.82
N ILE A 92 22.26 -6.25 -13.61
CA ILE A 92 22.87 -7.31 -14.43
C ILE A 92 22.04 -8.59 -14.40
N LEU A 93 21.54 -8.99 -13.23
CA LEU A 93 20.73 -10.20 -13.07
C LEU A 93 19.37 -10.12 -13.77
N VAL A 94 18.77 -8.93 -13.82
CA VAL A 94 17.42 -8.71 -14.37
C VAL A 94 17.46 -8.49 -15.89
N GLN A 95 18.58 -8.02 -16.44
CA GLN A 95 18.71 -7.62 -17.83
C GLN A 95 18.36 -8.73 -18.85
N PRO A 96 18.80 -9.99 -18.70
CA PRO A 96 18.43 -11.07 -19.62
C PRO A 96 16.92 -11.33 -19.63
N LEU A 97 16.28 -11.27 -18.46
CA LEU A 97 14.83 -11.46 -18.32
C LEU A 97 14.05 -10.34 -19.03
N VAL A 98 14.50 -9.10 -18.90
CA VAL A 98 13.93 -7.95 -19.62
C VAL A 98 14.10 -8.10 -21.13
N GLY A 99 15.28 -8.52 -21.60
CA GLY A 99 15.55 -8.71 -23.03
C GLY A 99 14.68 -9.79 -23.66
N ILE A 100 14.56 -10.95 -23.00
CA ILE A 100 13.73 -12.08 -23.48
C ILE A 100 12.25 -11.70 -23.47
N SER A 101 11.76 -11.13 -22.38
CA SER A 101 10.35 -10.71 -22.28
C SER A 101 9.99 -9.64 -23.33
N TYR A 102 10.87 -8.68 -23.58
CA TYR A 102 10.66 -7.67 -24.62
C TYR A 102 10.55 -8.30 -26.01
N ARG A 103 11.43 -9.25 -26.36
CA ARG A 103 11.39 -9.94 -27.66
C ARG A 103 10.11 -10.73 -27.84
N LEU A 104 9.73 -11.56 -26.86
CA LEU A 104 8.50 -12.36 -26.90
C LEU A 104 7.25 -11.48 -27.07
N MET A 105 7.20 -10.38 -26.34
CA MET A 105 6.08 -9.44 -26.41
C MET A 105 6.04 -8.73 -27.76
N LYS A 106 7.19 -8.29 -28.29
CA LYS A 106 7.28 -7.66 -29.62
C LYS A 106 6.83 -8.62 -30.72
N GLU A 107 7.31 -9.86 -30.69
CA GLU A 107 6.90 -10.90 -31.65
C GLU A 107 5.41 -11.19 -31.57
N ALA A 108 4.84 -11.27 -30.36
CA ALA A 108 3.40 -11.44 -30.18
C ALA A 108 2.60 -10.23 -30.70
N PHE A 109 3.07 -9.01 -30.47
CA PHE A 109 2.37 -7.78 -30.92
C PHE A 109 2.32 -7.68 -32.44
N ILE A 110 3.43 -8.01 -33.11
CA ILE A 110 3.52 -8.04 -34.57
C ILE A 110 2.69 -9.21 -35.11
N GLY A 111 2.89 -10.42 -34.58
CA GLY A 111 2.25 -11.64 -35.09
C GLY A 111 0.73 -11.67 -34.92
N LEU A 112 0.19 -10.99 -33.89
CA LEU A 112 -1.25 -10.89 -33.65
C LEU A 112 -1.89 -9.63 -34.26
N GLY A 113 -1.12 -8.78 -34.95
CA GLY A 113 -1.64 -7.54 -35.54
C GLY A 113 -2.13 -6.49 -34.52
N ILE A 114 -1.69 -6.59 -33.26
CA ILE A 114 -2.06 -5.68 -32.16
C ILE A 114 -1.72 -4.24 -32.52
N ILE A 115 -0.59 -4.04 -33.19
CA ILE A 115 -0.06 -2.72 -33.55
C ILE A 115 -1.03 -1.94 -34.45
N GLN A 116 -1.78 -2.60 -35.34
CA GLN A 116 -2.62 -1.93 -36.33
C GLN A 116 -4.07 -1.73 -35.86
N GLN A 117 -4.55 -2.50 -34.88
CA GLN A 117 -5.96 -2.53 -34.50
C GLN A 117 -6.22 -1.79 -33.18
N LEU A 118 -6.95 -0.68 -33.27
CA LEU A 118 -7.34 0.16 -32.14
C LEU A 118 -8.02 -0.64 -31.00
N SER A 119 -8.98 -1.48 -31.35
CA SER A 119 -9.74 -2.30 -30.39
C SER A 119 -8.86 -3.31 -29.68
N LEU A 120 -7.90 -3.90 -30.39
CA LEU A 120 -6.98 -4.89 -29.84
C LEU A 120 -5.97 -4.24 -28.89
N LYS A 121 -5.44 -3.05 -29.23
CA LYS A 121 -4.63 -2.25 -28.31
C LYS A 121 -5.37 -1.94 -27.01
N LEU A 122 -6.59 -1.45 -27.11
CA LEU A 122 -7.40 -1.14 -25.93
C LEU A 122 -7.68 -2.39 -25.09
N GLY A 123 -7.98 -3.52 -25.74
CA GLY A 123 -8.18 -4.81 -25.09
C GLY A 123 -6.94 -5.29 -24.33
N VAL A 124 -5.76 -5.22 -24.95
CA VAL A 124 -4.48 -5.60 -24.33
C VAL A 124 -4.14 -4.67 -23.17
N PHE A 125 -4.38 -3.37 -23.32
CA PHE A 125 -4.21 -2.41 -22.23
C PHE A 125 -5.11 -2.73 -21.04
N ALA A 126 -6.40 -2.94 -21.27
CA ALA A 126 -7.36 -3.31 -20.24
C ALA A 126 -6.99 -4.66 -19.57
N PHE A 127 -6.57 -5.65 -20.37
CA PHE A 127 -6.09 -6.93 -19.86
C PHE A 127 -4.87 -6.77 -18.94
N SER A 128 -3.92 -5.90 -19.29
CA SER A 128 -2.76 -5.60 -18.44
C SER A 128 -3.16 -5.01 -17.07
N MET A 129 -4.20 -4.17 -17.05
CA MET A 129 -4.76 -3.60 -15.82
C MET A 129 -5.41 -4.68 -14.94
N ILE A 130 -6.17 -5.59 -15.57
CA ILE A 130 -6.77 -6.75 -14.87
C ILE A 130 -5.67 -7.62 -14.27
N LEU A 131 -4.61 -7.95 -15.03
CA LEU A 131 -3.49 -8.74 -14.55
C LEU A 131 -2.80 -8.07 -13.36
N SER A 132 -2.58 -6.75 -13.44
CA SER A 132 -2.01 -5.96 -12.36
C SER A 132 -2.86 -6.00 -11.09
N TYR A 133 -4.18 -5.94 -11.23
CA TYR A 133 -5.11 -6.06 -10.11
C TYR A 133 -5.09 -7.46 -9.48
N LEU A 134 -5.07 -8.52 -10.30
CA LEU A 134 -4.95 -9.91 -9.82
C LEU A 134 -3.62 -10.12 -9.06
N MET A 135 -2.52 -9.57 -9.57
CA MET A 135 -1.23 -9.59 -8.89
C MET A 135 -1.27 -8.86 -7.55
N ALA A 136 -2.01 -7.76 -7.41
CA ALA A 136 -2.21 -7.09 -6.14
C ALA A 136 -3.02 -7.95 -5.14
N ILE A 137 -4.05 -8.66 -5.60
CA ILE A 137 -4.79 -9.64 -4.77
C ILE A 137 -3.87 -10.76 -4.29
N CYS A 138 -3.08 -11.34 -5.19
CA CYS A 138 -2.13 -12.40 -4.85
C CYS A 138 -1.11 -11.91 -3.83
N TYR A 139 -0.55 -10.71 -4.05
CA TYR A 139 0.38 -10.08 -3.14
C TYR A 139 -0.22 -9.86 -1.74
N GLU A 140 -1.46 -9.36 -1.65
CA GLU A 140 -2.17 -9.21 -0.37
C GLU A 140 -2.29 -10.56 0.36
N LYS A 141 -2.74 -11.62 -0.33
CA LYS A 141 -2.86 -12.95 0.28
C LYS A 141 -1.53 -13.45 0.82
N VAL A 142 -0.44 -13.26 0.08
CA VAL A 142 0.91 -13.65 0.52
C VAL A 142 1.35 -12.81 1.74
N ALA A 143 1.13 -11.49 1.70
CA ALA A 143 1.47 -10.59 2.79
C ALA A 143 0.70 -10.92 4.08
N ILE A 144 -0.61 -11.19 3.98
CA ILE A 144 -1.46 -11.60 5.11
C ILE A 144 -1.00 -12.94 5.68
N ARG A 145 -0.69 -13.93 4.83
CA ARG A 145 -0.19 -15.24 5.30
C ARG A 145 1.11 -15.07 6.10
N LYS A 146 2.04 -14.26 5.58
CA LYS A 146 3.32 -13.95 6.23
C LYS A 146 3.13 -13.14 7.52
N TYR A 147 2.15 -12.26 7.55
CA TYR A 147 1.76 -11.52 8.75
C TYR A 147 1.21 -12.46 9.82
N LYS A 148 0.18 -13.24 9.49
CA LYS A 148 -0.48 -14.18 10.42
C LYS A 148 0.49 -15.22 11.00
N SER A 149 1.45 -15.71 10.23
CA SER A 149 2.43 -16.68 10.72
C SER A 149 3.44 -16.10 11.73
N ARG A 150 3.48 -14.78 11.89
CA ARG A 150 4.42 -14.05 12.77
C ARG A 150 3.76 -13.39 13.97
N ILE A 151 2.42 -13.37 14.00
CA ILE A 151 1.67 -12.84 15.13
C ILE A 151 1.81 -13.81 16.33
N PRO A 152 2.17 -13.32 17.53
CA PRO A 152 2.14 -14.13 18.74
C PRO A 152 0.72 -14.64 19.05
N LYS A 153 0.59 -15.91 19.48
CA LYS A 153 -0.73 -16.53 19.72
C LYS A 153 -1.59 -15.79 20.77
N ASN A 154 -0.96 -15.12 21.75
CA ASN A 154 -1.63 -14.42 22.85
C ASN A 154 -1.51 -12.88 22.75
N SER A 155 -1.39 -12.34 21.54
CA SER A 155 -1.25 -10.90 21.33
C SER A 155 -2.57 -10.15 21.56
N ARG A 156 -2.54 -9.05 22.31
CA ARG A 156 -3.69 -8.17 22.47
C ARG A 156 -3.94 -7.38 21.19
N ARG A 157 -5.23 -7.17 20.88
CA ARG A 157 -5.66 -6.44 19.70
C ARG A 157 -6.32 -5.13 20.12
N TYR A 158 -5.99 -4.08 19.41
CA TYR A 158 -6.49 -2.74 19.65
C TYR A 158 -7.01 -2.14 18.35
N ARG A 159 -8.07 -1.35 18.42
CA ARG A 159 -8.56 -0.54 17.33
C ARG A 159 -8.26 0.93 17.61
N PHE A 160 -7.49 1.54 16.73
CA PHE A 160 -7.18 2.96 16.78
C PHE A 160 -8.21 3.68 15.91
N VAL A 161 -8.89 4.66 16.49
CA VAL A 161 -9.89 5.48 15.80
C VAL A 161 -9.35 6.87 15.59
N PHE A 162 -9.29 7.28 14.33
CA PHE A 162 -8.75 8.54 13.88
C PHE A 162 -9.84 9.44 13.31
N GLU A 163 -9.68 10.75 13.53
CA GLU A 163 -10.51 11.79 12.93
C GLU A 163 -9.70 12.58 11.89
N PRO A 164 -10.18 12.70 10.64
CA PRO A 164 -9.53 13.52 9.61
C PRO A 164 -9.57 15.02 9.92
N LYS A 165 -8.42 15.70 9.88
CA LYS A 165 -8.31 17.16 10.08
C LYS A 165 -8.82 18.01 8.89
N GLY A 166 -9.73 17.49 8.07
CA GLY A 166 -10.35 18.22 6.95
C GLY A 166 -9.49 18.50 5.71
N LYS A 167 -8.19 18.15 5.68
CA LYS A 167 -7.34 18.32 4.50
C LYS A 167 -7.50 17.14 3.53
N ARG A 168 -7.95 17.42 2.30
CA ARG A 168 -8.06 16.43 1.21
C ARG A 168 -6.69 16.08 0.63
N MET A 169 -6.49 14.81 0.30
CA MET A 169 -5.24 14.31 -0.26
C MET A 169 -5.39 14.01 -1.75
N ILE A 170 -4.79 14.85 -2.59
CA ILE A 170 -4.95 14.82 -4.06
C ILE A 170 -3.95 13.85 -4.74
N VAL A 171 -2.96 13.35 -4.00
CA VAL A 171 -1.84 12.55 -4.53
C VAL A 171 -2.28 11.38 -5.42
N TRP A 172 -3.41 10.75 -5.13
CA TRP A 172 -3.88 9.57 -5.88
C TRP A 172 -4.48 9.89 -7.25
N TYR A 173 -5.02 11.10 -7.44
CA TYR A 173 -5.50 11.53 -8.75
C TYR A 173 -4.34 11.61 -9.76
N PHE A 174 -3.12 11.91 -9.32
CA PHE A 174 -1.95 11.92 -10.20
C PHE A 174 -1.65 10.54 -10.80
N ILE A 175 -1.82 9.44 -10.05
CA ILE A 175 -1.57 8.09 -10.56
C ILE A 175 -2.60 7.70 -11.62
N PHE A 176 -3.86 8.12 -11.43
CA PHE A 176 -4.90 7.95 -12.43
C PHE A 176 -4.56 8.73 -13.72
N VAL A 177 -4.14 9.99 -13.59
CA VAL A 177 -3.70 10.81 -14.73
C VAL A 177 -2.50 10.17 -15.46
N ILE A 178 -1.52 9.63 -14.73
CA ILE A 178 -0.37 8.92 -15.32
C ILE A 178 -0.85 7.73 -16.16
N ASN A 179 -1.82 6.95 -15.68
CA ASN A 179 -2.37 5.83 -16.45
C ASN A 179 -3.04 6.28 -17.76
N ILE A 180 -3.77 7.40 -17.73
CA ILE A 180 -4.38 7.98 -18.94
C ILE A 180 -3.31 8.47 -19.92
N ILE A 181 -2.24 9.09 -19.42
CA ILE A 181 -1.10 9.50 -20.25
C ILE A 181 -0.41 8.28 -20.86
N CYS A 182 -0.16 7.23 -20.09
CA CYS A 182 0.41 5.97 -20.59
C CYS A 182 -0.47 5.33 -21.66
N LEU A 183 -1.80 5.35 -21.49
CA LEU A 183 -2.73 4.91 -22.51
C LEU A 183 -2.59 5.75 -23.78
N ALA A 184 -2.58 7.08 -23.69
CA ALA A 184 -2.43 7.96 -24.85
C ALA A 184 -1.13 7.68 -25.63
N PHE A 185 0.00 7.53 -24.94
CA PHE A 185 1.27 7.16 -25.57
C PHE A 185 1.22 5.77 -26.19
N PHE A 186 0.67 4.79 -25.49
CA PHE A 186 0.53 3.42 -26.00
C PHE A 186 -0.31 3.37 -27.29
N MET A 187 -1.39 4.15 -27.35
CA MET A 187 -2.24 4.25 -28.55
C MET A 187 -1.53 4.95 -29.72
N GLY A 188 -0.70 5.96 -29.44
CA GLY A 188 0.00 6.75 -30.46
C GLY A 188 1.34 6.18 -30.95
N THR A 189 1.77 5.03 -30.42
CA THR A 189 2.99 4.34 -30.87
C THR A 189 2.67 3.12 -31.71
N ASP A 190 3.36 2.96 -32.85
CA ASP A 190 3.20 1.82 -33.80
C ASP A 190 4.53 1.13 -34.17
N ASN A 191 5.61 1.41 -33.43
CA ASN A 191 6.96 0.97 -33.74
C ASN A 191 7.40 -0.28 -32.94
N GLY A 192 6.49 -0.90 -32.19
CA GLY A 192 6.77 -2.07 -31.36
C GLY A 192 7.44 -1.77 -30.01
N SER A 193 7.63 -0.49 -29.63
CA SER A 193 7.98 -0.13 -28.24
C SER A 193 6.77 -0.15 -27.29
N GLU A 194 5.56 -0.29 -27.82
CA GLU A 194 4.28 -0.33 -27.11
C GLU A 194 4.29 -1.31 -25.93
N GLY A 195 4.90 -2.49 -26.12
CA GLY A 195 5.00 -3.48 -25.06
C GLY A 195 5.76 -2.97 -23.82
N ALA A 196 6.82 -2.18 -24.01
CA ALA A 196 7.55 -1.60 -22.88
C ALA A 196 6.70 -0.61 -22.09
N LEU A 197 5.90 0.22 -22.79
CA LEU A 197 4.92 1.11 -22.16
C LEU A 197 3.86 0.33 -21.37
N LEU A 198 3.41 -0.80 -21.92
CA LEU A 198 2.44 -1.68 -21.26
C LEU A 198 3.02 -2.27 -19.96
N VAL A 199 4.27 -2.72 -19.98
CA VAL A 199 4.94 -3.26 -18.78
C VAL A 199 5.12 -2.18 -17.72
N ILE A 200 5.58 -0.99 -18.11
CA ILE A 200 5.73 0.15 -17.18
C ILE A 200 4.38 0.51 -16.55
N ASN A 201 3.33 0.63 -17.37
CA ASN A 201 1.99 0.90 -16.90
C ASN A 201 1.48 -0.21 -15.97
N GLY A 202 1.72 -1.47 -16.30
CA GLY A 202 1.37 -2.61 -15.45
C GLY A 202 2.04 -2.55 -14.07
N ILE A 203 3.31 -2.16 -13.99
CA ILE A 203 4.01 -1.98 -12.71
C ILE A 203 3.41 -0.83 -11.90
N ILE A 204 3.16 0.32 -12.54
CA ILE A 204 2.52 1.49 -11.89
C ILE A 204 1.13 1.12 -11.36
N SER A 205 0.34 0.43 -12.18
CA SER A 205 -1.01 -0.01 -11.83
C SER A 205 -1.03 -1.07 -10.75
N TRP A 206 -0.08 -2.01 -10.77
CA TRP A 206 0.08 -2.96 -9.68
C TRP A 206 0.36 -2.25 -8.36
N PHE A 207 1.28 -1.27 -8.34
CA PHE A 207 1.55 -0.47 -7.14
C PHE A 207 0.30 0.30 -6.67
N TYR A 208 -0.43 0.91 -7.61
CA TYR A 208 -1.71 1.57 -7.32
C TYR A 208 -2.72 0.62 -6.67
N PHE A 209 -2.93 -0.56 -7.23
CA PHE A 209 -3.88 -1.55 -6.69
C PHE A 209 -3.43 -2.11 -5.34
N VAL A 210 -2.13 -2.30 -5.11
CA VAL A 210 -1.60 -2.71 -3.81
C VAL A 210 -1.93 -1.65 -2.75
N MET A 211 -1.68 -0.37 -3.05
CA MET A 211 -1.98 0.73 -2.13
C MET A 211 -3.49 0.92 -1.92
N MET A 212 -4.30 0.62 -2.92
CA MET A 212 -5.76 0.67 -2.78
C MET A 212 -6.30 -0.37 -1.82
N ARG A 213 -5.74 -1.56 -1.87
CA ARG A 213 -6.17 -2.66 -1.02
C ARG A 213 -5.59 -2.54 0.38
N MET A 214 -4.34 -2.11 0.49
CA MET A 214 -3.58 -1.96 1.73
C MET A 214 -2.93 -0.58 1.81
N PRO A 215 -3.68 0.49 2.14
CA PRO A 215 -3.13 1.83 2.20
C PRO A 215 -2.13 1.97 3.35
N GLN A 216 -0.95 2.50 3.02
CA GLN A 216 0.28 2.34 3.81
C GLN A 216 1.13 3.62 3.81
N VAL A 217 0.55 4.74 4.23
CA VAL A 217 1.23 6.04 4.13
C VAL A 217 1.39 6.68 5.51
N PRO A 218 2.56 6.54 6.16
CA PRO A 218 2.86 7.17 7.45
C PRO A 218 2.62 8.68 7.48
N SER A 219 2.89 9.38 6.37
CA SER A 219 2.67 10.83 6.29
C SER A 219 1.20 11.22 6.41
N TYR A 220 0.26 10.33 6.08
CA TYR A 220 -1.18 10.60 6.19
C TYR A 220 -1.70 10.43 7.62
N TYR A 221 -0.97 9.72 8.48
CA TYR A 221 -1.31 9.67 9.90
C TYR A 221 -0.97 10.98 10.61
N LYS A 222 -0.12 11.86 10.03
CA LYS A 222 0.13 13.21 10.55
C LYS A 222 -1.08 14.15 10.37
N THR A 223 -1.91 13.89 9.37
CA THR A 223 -3.14 14.64 9.06
C THR A 223 -4.38 14.04 9.73
N LEU A 224 -4.20 12.95 10.49
CA LEU A 224 -5.20 12.32 11.33
C LEU A 224 -4.94 12.68 12.79
N SER A 225 -6.00 12.90 13.58
CA SER A 225 -5.90 12.96 15.04
C SER A 225 -6.39 11.65 15.65
N LEU A 226 -5.59 11.05 16.52
CA LEU A 226 -6.03 9.89 17.31
C LEU A 226 -7.11 10.35 18.28
N ASN A 227 -8.31 9.81 18.15
CA ASN A 227 -9.47 10.15 18.97
C ASN A 227 -9.60 9.19 20.17
N LYS A 228 -9.53 7.87 19.89
CA LYS A 228 -9.65 6.82 20.91
C LYS A 228 -8.93 5.53 20.51
N ILE A 229 -8.64 4.71 21.52
CA ILE A 229 -8.14 3.34 21.38
C ILE A 229 -9.15 2.41 22.05
N GLU A 230 -9.59 1.38 21.32
CA GLU A 230 -10.53 0.36 21.81
C GLU A 230 -9.79 -0.99 21.89
N GLU A 231 -9.95 -1.76 22.95
CA GLU A 231 -9.46 -3.15 23.03
C GLU A 231 -10.49 -4.09 22.39
N LEU A 232 -10.03 -5.03 21.55
CA LEU A 232 -10.88 -5.95 20.76
C LEU A 232 -10.93 -7.37 21.32
#